data_AF-A0A2N5G1U1-F1
#
_entry.id   AF-A0A2N5G1U1-F1
#
_cell.length_a   1.000
_cell.length_b   1.000
_cell.length_c   1.000
_cell.angle_alpha   90.00
_cell.angle_beta   90.00
_cell.angle_gamma   90.00
#
_symmetry.space_group_name_H-M   'P 1'
#
loop_
_entity.id
_entity.type
_entity.pdbx_description
1 polymer ?
#
loop_
_entity_poly.entity_id
_entity_poly.type
_entity_poly.pdbx_seq_one_letter_code
_entity_poly.pdbx_strand_id
1 'polypeptide(L)'
;MKAVIVSGNKRVRKSLMMLLSAYPELEVFFLEDYEPFSIPDDTDVVIMDIDSLLDVQQLPYLISSHSLIFYTRSKEFSELVDWLHVYNADFINVYTPPDCVLHLIKKACSRRKL
;
A
#
# COMPACT_ATOMS: atom_id res chain seq x y z
N MET A 1 8.72 -9.70 -6.83
CA MET A 1 7.89 -8.49 -6.80
C MET A 1 8.38 -7.62 -5.67
N LYS A 2 8.37 -6.29 -5.83
CA LYS A 2 8.82 -5.34 -4.81
C LYS A 2 7.65 -4.54 -4.27
N ALA A 3 7.38 -4.66 -2.98
CA ALA A 3 6.38 -3.88 -2.26
C ALA A 3 7.05 -2.89 -1.31
N VAL A 4 6.57 -1.65 -1.32
CA VAL A 4 6.98 -0.62 -0.36
C VAL A 4 5.80 -0.31 0.55
N ILE A 5 5.97 -0.48 1.86
CA ILE A 5 5.00 -0.07 2.87
C ILE A 5 5.33 1.36 3.30
N VAL A 6 4.36 2.26 3.24
CA VAL A 6 4.48 3.64 3.71
C VAL A 6 3.55 3.82 4.91
N SER A 7 4.09 4.08 6.09
CA SER A 7 3.29 4.28 7.31
C SER A 7 4.09 4.95 8.41
N GLY A 8 3.54 6.02 9.01
CA GLY A 8 4.09 6.61 10.24
C GLY A 8 3.89 5.73 11.48
N ASN A 9 3.18 4.60 11.34
CA ASN A 9 2.79 3.73 12.45
C ASN A 9 3.70 2.50 12.56
N LYS A 10 4.62 2.51 13.54
CA LYS A 10 5.56 1.42 13.84
C LYS A 10 4.89 0.06 14.09
N ARG A 11 3.63 0.02 14.57
CA ARG A 11 2.90 -1.25 14.78
C ARG A 11 2.40 -1.81 13.46
N VAL A 12 1.83 -0.96 12.60
CA VAL A 12 1.38 -1.33 11.25
C VAL A 12 2.56 -1.87 10.45
N ARG A 13 3.70 -1.17 10.47
CA ARG A 13 4.96 -1.65 9.90
C ARG A 13 5.25 -3.09 10.30
N LYS A 14 5.34 -3.35 11.60
CA LYS A 14 5.75 -4.66 12.11
C LYS A 14 4.77 -5.75 11.68
N SER A 15 3.47 -5.49 11.76
CA SER A 15 2.44 -6.46 11.37
C SER A 15 2.47 -6.76 9.87
N LEU A 16 2.53 -5.73 9.02
CA LEU A 16 2.59 -5.91 7.57
C LEU A 16 3.90 -6.56 7.13
N MET A 17 5.05 -6.14 7.68
CA MET A 17 6.32 -6.81 7.40
C MET A 17 6.27 -8.29 7.76
N MET A 18 5.77 -8.65 8.95
CA MET A 18 5.66 -10.07 9.34
C MET A 18 4.74 -10.87 8.41
N LEU A 19 3.60 -10.30 8.02
CA LEU A 19 2.66 -10.94 7.10
C LEU A 19 3.28 -11.14 5.72
N LEU A 20 3.93 -10.10 5.18
CA LEU A 20 4.42 -10.09 3.82
C LEU A 20 5.75 -10.83 3.65
N SER A 21 6.60 -10.85 4.68
CA SER A 21 7.83 -11.65 4.72
C SER A 21 7.56 -13.17 4.73
N ALA A 22 6.31 -13.61 4.94
CA ALA A 22 5.92 -15.00 4.76
C ALA A 22 5.90 -15.43 3.28
N TYR A 23 5.96 -14.48 2.33
CA TYR A 23 5.92 -14.75 0.90
C TYR A 23 7.32 -14.55 0.28
N PRO A 24 8.06 -15.63 -0.04
CA PRO A 24 9.44 -15.54 -0.51
C PRO A 24 9.59 -14.84 -1.87
N GLU A 25 8.53 -14.76 -2.67
CA GLU A 25 8.54 -14.04 -3.96
C GLU A 25 8.37 -12.51 -3.85
N LEU A 26 8.17 -12.02 -2.61
CA LEU A 26 7.89 -10.62 -2.32
C LEU A 26 9.02 -10.00 -1.51
N GLU A 27 9.73 -9.06 -2.13
CA GLU A 27 10.67 -8.19 -1.44
C GLU A 27 9.90 -7.01 -0.82
N VAL A 28 10.11 -6.76 0.47
CA VAL A 28 9.31 -5.78 1.24
C VAL A 28 10.21 -4.72 1.85
N PHE A 29 9.95 -3.47 1.52
CA PHE A 29 10.60 -2.30 2.08
C PHE A 29 9.61 -1.49 2.91
N PHE A 30 10.14 -0.65 3.80
CA PHE A 30 9.34 0.21 4.64
C PHE A 30 9.89 1.63 4.65
N LEU A 31 8.98 2.60 4.57
CA LEU A 31 9.22 4.03 4.70
C LEU A 31 8.32 4.58 5.82
N GLU A 32 8.92 5.29 6.79
CA GLU A 32 8.21 5.87 7.94
C GLU A 32 7.38 7.07 7.51
N ASP A 33 7.97 7.93 6.69
CA ASP A 33 7.28 9.06 6.08
C ASP A 33 7.25 8.90 4.57
N TYR A 34 6.21 9.47 3.97
CA TYR A 34 6.17 9.66 2.53
C TYR A 34 7.03 10.88 2.20
N GLU A 35 8.24 10.67 1.67
CA GLU A 35 8.96 11.72 0.94
C GLU A 35 8.88 11.44 -0.57
N PRO A 36 8.48 12.40 -1.41
CA PRO A 36 8.60 12.27 -2.86
C PRO A 36 10.04 11.84 -3.20
N PHE A 37 10.23 10.90 -4.13
CA PHE A 37 11.54 10.30 -4.49
C PHE A 37 12.12 9.24 -3.53
N SER A 38 11.50 8.98 -2.38
CA SER A 38 11.94 7.88 -1.49
C SER A 38 11.49 6.49 -1.94
N ILE A 39 10.48 6.42 -2.82
CA ILE A 39 9.97 5.17 -3.40
C ILE A 39 10.84 4.80 -4.60
N PRO A 40 11.54 3.65 -4.58
CA PRO A 40 12.36 3.22 -5.71
C PRO A 40 11.55 3.04 -7.00
N ASP A 41 12.11 3.44 -8.14
CA ASP A 41 11.45 3.33 -9.45
C ASP A 41 11.11 1.88 -9.81
N ASP A 42 11.88 0.90 -9.35
CA ASP A 42 11.64 -0.53 -9.56
C ASP A 42 10.52 -1.10 -8.68
N THR A 43 9.92 -0.32 -7.79
CA THR A 43 8.79 -0.75 -6.94
C THR A 43 7.58 -1.18 -7.77
N ASP A 44 7.02 -2.36 -7.50
CA ASP A 44 5.84 -2.84 -8.24
C ASP A 44 4.54 -2.33 -7.63
N VAL A 45 4.48 -2.26 -6.30
CA VAL A 45 3.30 -1.84 -5.55
C VAL A 45 3.68 -1.05 -4.29
N VAL A 46 2.89 -0.03 -3.99
CA VAL A 46 2.98 0.79 -2.78
C VAL A 46 1.78 0.46 -1.90
N ILE A 47 2.04 0.03 -0.66
CA ILE A 47 1.04 -0.23 0.37
C ILE A 47 1.05 0.96 1.33
N MET A 48 0.00 1.77 1.30
CA MET A 48 -0.04 3.05 1.97
C MET A 48 -1.00 3.03 3.16
N ASP A 49 -0.49 3.27 4.37
CA ASP A 49 -1.30 3.36 5.60
C ASP A 49 -2.02 4.70 5.69
N ILE A 50 -3.25 4.73 5.20
CA ILE A 50 -4.06 5.95 5.15
C ILE A 50 -4.51 6.43 6.53
N ASP A 51 -4.48 5.58 7.57
CA ASP A 51 -4.79 6.01 8.94
C ASP A 51 -3.67 6.87 9.55
N SER A 52 -2.46 6.77 8.99
CA SER A 52 -1.27 7.49 9.47
C SER A 52 -0.97 8.75 8.66
N LEU A 53 -1.63 8.95 7.53
CA LEU A 53 -1.45 10.14 6.69
C LEU A 53 -2.19 11.32 7.31
N LEU A 54 -1.44 12.37 7.64
CA LEU A 54 -1.99 13.62 8.17
C LEU A 54 -2.71 14.45 7.11
N ASP A 55 -2.37 14.28 5.82
CA ASP A 55 -2.95 15.05 4.73
C ASP A 55 -3.11 14.22 3.45
N VAL A 56 -4.31 13.66 3.29
CA VAL A 56 -4.68 12.80 2.16
C VAL A 56 -4.67 13.58 0.84
N GLN A 57 -4.84 14.91 0.87
CA GLN A 57 -4.91 15.71 -0.34
C GLN A 57 -3.61 15.69 -1.15
N GLN A 58 -2.50 15.22 -0.57
CA GLN A 58 -1.24 15.08 -1.30
C GLN A 58 -1.18 13.82 -2.15
N LEU A 59 -1.97 12.76 -1.90
CA LEU A 59 -1.99 11.49 -2.66
C LEU A 59 -1.92 11.60 -4.21
N PRO A 60 -2.57 12.56 -4.90
CA PRO A 60 -2.56 12.64 -6.37
C PRO A 60 -1.20 12.93 -7.01
N TYR A 61 -0.34 13.70 -6.35
CA TYR A 61 0.98 14.01 -6.88
C TYR A 61 1.99 12.89 -6.67
N LEU A 62 1.63 11.89 -5.87
CA LEU A 62 2.58 11.02 -5.19
C LEU A 62 2.75 9.64 -5.82
N ILE A 63 1.80 9.17 -6.64
CA ILE A 63 1.81 7.76 -7.05
C ILE A 63 1.44 7.55 -8.53
N SER A 64 1.75 8.51 -9.41
CA SER A 64 1.39 8.39 -10.84
C SER A 64 2.07 7.22 -11.58
N SER A 65 3.17 6.68 -11.02
CA SER A 65 4.00 5.66 -11.67
C SER A 65 3.92 4.26 -11.04
N HIS A 66 3.25 4.10 -9.90
CA HIS A 66 3.25 2.84 -9.15
C HIS A 66 1.83 2.34 -8.88
N SER A 67 1.68 1.02 -8.75
CA SER A 67 0.40 0.44 -8.35
C SER A 67 0.15 0.70 -6.86
N LEU A 68 -1.10 0.95 -6.49
CA LEU A 68 -1.46 1.31 -5.12
C LEU A 68 -2.34 0.27 -4.43
N ILE A 69 -2.06 0.11 -3.14
CA ILE A 69 -2.95 -0.55 -2.19
C ILE A 69 -3.08 0.34 -0.95
N PHE A 70 -4.30 0.70 -0.58
CA PHE A 70 -4.55 1.37 0.70
C PHE A 70 -4.61 0.36 1.84
N TYR A 71 -3.91 0.65 2.91
CA TYR A 71 -4.03 -0.05 4.18
C TYR A 71 -4.78 0.83 5.18
N THR A 72 -5.82 0.27 5.80
CA THR A 72 -6.54 0.93 6.90
C THR A 72 -6.89 -0.07 7.99
N ARG A 73 -6.98 0.39 9.23
CA ARG A 73 -7.54 -0.37 10.35
C ARG A 73 -9.02 -0.08 10.56
N SER A 74 -9.56 0.96 9.91
CA SER A 74 -10.99 1.29 9.97
C SER A 74 -11.82 0.28 9.18
N LYS A 75 -13.04 0.02 9.67
CA LYS A 75 -14.08 -0.72 8.93
C LYS A 75 -14.92 0.19 8.04
N GLU A 76 -14.94 1.48 8.35
CA GLU A 76 -15.83 2.45 7.72
C GLU A 76 -15.00 3.64 7.26
N PHE A 77 -15.00 3.83 5.95
CA PHE A 77 -14.38 4.99 5.34
C PHE A 77 -15.15 5.24 4.04
N SER A 78 -16.19 6.07 4.11
CA SER A 78 -17.01 6.41 2.93
C SER A 78 -16.16 7.00 1.81
N GLU A 79 -15.13 7.78 2.17
CA GLU A 79 -14.18 8.40 1.25
C GLU A 79 -13.20 7.40 0.62
N LEU A 80 -13.02 6.19 1.20
CA LEU A 80 -12.10 5.19 0.64
C LEU A 80 -12.62 4.66 -0.68
N VAL A 81 -13.94 4.55 -0.85
CA VAL A 81 -14.52 4.11 -2.13
C VAL A 81 -14.15 5.08 -3.25
N ASP A 82 -14.24 6.38 -2.97
CA ASP A 82 -13.87 7.41 -3.93
C ASP A 82 -12.38 7.36 -4.24
N TRP A 83 -11.51 7.21 -3.23
CA TRP A 83 -10.07 7.09 -3.44
C TRP A 83 -9.70 5.85 -4.23
N LEU A 84 -10.31 4.70 -3.95
CA LEU A 84 -10.07 3.47 -4.70
C LEU A 84 -10.36 3.66 -6.19
N HIS A 85 -11.44 4.38 -6.50
CA HIS A 85 -11.79 4.69 -7.88
C HIS A 85 -10.83 5.71 -8.51
N VAL A 86 -10.54 6.83 -7.82
CA VAL A 86 -9.67 7.91 -8.32
C VAL A 86 -8.25 7.41 -8.60
N TYR A 87 -7.71 6.58 -7.71
CA TYR A 87 -6.33 6.09 -7.81
C TYR A 87 -6.21 4.72 -8.47
N ASN A 88 -7.31 4.10 -8.91
CA ASN A 88 -7.35 2.73 -9.42
C ASN A 88 -6.60 1.75 -8.49
N ALA A 89 -6.85 1.89 -7.19
CA ALA A 89 -6.18 1.16 -6.13
C ALA A 89 -7.02 -0.02 -5.63
N ASP A 90 -6.39 -1.00 -4.99
CA ASP A 90 -7.10 -1.93 -4.12
C ASP A 90 -6.95 -1.48 -2.65
N PHE A 91 -7.61 -2.16 -1.71
CA PHE A 91 -7.39 -1.96 -0.29
C PHE A 91 -7.17 -3.29 0.44
N ILE A 92 -6.47 -3.20 1.55
CA ILE A 92 -6.35 -4.23 2.58
C ILE A 92 -6.64 -3.59 3.94
N ASN A 93 -7.14 -4.40 4.86
CA ASN A 93 -7.33 -3.99 6.25
C ASN A 93 -6.93 -5.11 7.21
N VAL A 94 -7.00 -4.83 8.51
CA VAL A 94 -6.67 -5.81 9.56
C VAL A 94 -7.56 -7.07 9.56
N TYR A 95 -8.68 -7.03 8.84
CA TYR A 95 -9.61 -8.15 8.71
C TYR A 95 -9.44 -8.92 7.39
N THR A 96 -8.58 -8.45 6.50
CA THR A 96 -8.34 -9.10 5.21
C THR A 96 -7.61 -10.42 5.46
N PRO A 97 -8.15 -11.56 5.00
CA PRO A 97 -7.48 -12.84 5.17
C PRO A 97 -6.08 -12.83 4.54
N PRO A 98 -5.06 -13.44 5.18
CA PRO A 98 -3.69 -13.49 4.66
C PRO A 98 -3.61 -13.93 3.19
N ASP A 99 -4.33 -14.99 2.82
CA ASP A 99 -4.35 -15.52 1.45
C ASP A 99 -4.87 -14.49 0.42
N CYS A 100 -5.79 -13.62 0.84
CA CYS A 100 -6.30 -12.54 0.01
C CYS A 100 -5.29 -11.40 -0.15
N VAL A 101 -4.44 -11.14 0.86
CA VAL A 101 -3.46 -10.04 0.81
C VAL A 101 -2.45 -10.26 -0.32
N LEU A 102 -1.89 -11.47 -0.43
CA LEU A 102 -0.96 -11.78 -1.53
C LEU A 102 -1.64 -11.70 -2.90
N HIS A 103 -2.89 -12.18 -3.00
CA HIS A 103 -3.65 -12.10 -4.23
C HIS A 103 -3.85 -10.65 -4.68
N LEU A 104 -4.23 -9.76 -3.75
CA LEU A 104 -4.41 -8.34 -4.03
C LEU A 104 -3.09 -7.66 -4.43
N ILE A 105 -1.97 -8.02 -3.80
CA ILE A 105 -0.63 -7.55 -4.20
C ILE A 105 -0.31 -7.97 -5.64
N LYS A 106 -0.48 -9.26 -5.97
CA LYS A 106 -0.24 -9.76 -7.34
C LYS A 106 -1.13 -9.07 -8.38
N LYS A 107 -2.41 -8.87 -8.04
CA LYS A 107 -3.37 -8.13 -8.87
C LYS A 107 -2.92 -6.70 -9.09
N ALA A 108 -2.52 -5.98 -8.04
CA ALA A 108 -2.02 -4.61 -8.15
C ALA A 108 -0.78 -4.55 -9.05
N CYS A 109 0.24 -5.39 -8.82
CA CYS A 109 1.45 -5.45 -9.64
C CYS A 109 1.16 -5.64 -11.14
N SER A 110 0.13 -6.42 -11.50
CA SER A 110 -0.25 -6.64 -12.90
C SER A 110 -0.83 -5.40 -13.61
N ARG A 111 -1.24 -4.37 -12.86
CA ARG A 111 -1.76 -3.11 -13.42
C ARG A 111 -0.67 -2.14 -13.83
N ARG A 112 0.58 -2.36 -13.40
CA ARG A 112 1.71 -1.50 -13.73
C ARG A 112 1.90 -1.48 -15.24
N LYS A 113 1.64 -0.33 -15.86
CA LYS A 113 1.91 -0.11 -17.29
C LYS A 113 3.42 0.11 -17.45
N LEU A 114 4.07 -0.77 -18.21
CA LEU A 114 5.46 -0.63 -18.64
C LEU A 114 5.62 0.59 -19.55
#